data_AF-A0A1F7U8A5-F1
#
_entry.id   AF-A0A1F7U8A5-F1
#
_cell.length_a   1.000
_cell.length_b   1.000
_cell.length_c   1.000
_cell.angle_alpha   90.00
_cell.angle_beta   90.00
_cell.angle_gamma   90.00
#
_symmetry.space_group_name_H-M   'P 1'
#
loop_
_entity.id
_entity.type
_entity.pdbx_description
1 polymer ?
#
loop_
_entity_poly.entity_id
_entity_poly.type
_entity_poly.pdbx_seq_one_letter_code
_entity_poly.pdbx_strand_id
1 'polypeptide(L)'
;MNGYSIHEQLTTIGLTEKESRVYLAALTSGPTTVVALAEETGIKRPTVYVAIKSLAERGLMESRQNGKRTAFVAASPKRIAALLEEERRANATRRKILDTILPELLAFTREMKLETVEIER
;
A
#
# COMPACT_ATOMS: atom_id res chain seq x y z
N MET A 1 23.98 -10.30 1.03
CA MET A 1 22.91 -9.64 0.25
C MET A 1 21.78 -10.66 0.13
N ASN A 2 20.58 -10.35 0.64
CA ASN A 2 19.49 -11.31 0.73
C ASN A 2 19.09 -11.80 -0.66
N GLY A 3 18.94 -13.12 -0.83
CA GLY A 3 18.61 -13.78 -2.11
C GLY A 3 17.19 -13.56 -2.63
N TYR A 4 16.51 -12.47 -2.23
CA TYR A 4 15.18 -12.12 -2.70
C TYR A 4 15.27 -11.30 -3.99
N SER A 5 14.43 -11.64 -4.95
CA SER A 5 14.22 -10.87 -6.17
C SER A 5 13.61 -9.50 -5.87
N ILE A 6 13.82 -8.53 -6.75
CA ILE A 6 13.41 -7.14 -6.50
C ILE A 6 11.90 -6.98 -6.26
N HIS A 7 11.05 -7.82 -6.87
CA HIS A 7 9.61 -7.76 -6.66
C HIS A 7 9.19 -8.27 -5.27
N GLU A 8 9.91 -9.25 -4.69
CA GLU A 8 9.70 -9.70 -3.29
C GLU A 8 10.16 -8.65 -2.28
N GLN A 9 11.15 -7.84 -2.65
CA GLN A 9 11.55 -6.71 -1.81
C GLN A 9 10.50 -5.59 -1.82
N LEU A 10 9.88 -5.34 -2.99
CA LEU A 10 8.75 -4.41 -3.12
C LEU A 10 7.54 -4.85 -2.27
N THR A 11 7.30 -6.15 -2.11
CA THR A 11 6.22 -6.61 -1.22
C THR A 11 6.53 -6.35 0.25
N THR A 12 7.79 -6.51 0.65
CA THR A 12 8.24 -6.23 2.02
C THR A 12 8.05 -4.77 2.42
N ILE A 13 8.14 -3.84 1.46
CA ILE A 13 7.90 -2.41 1.69
C ILE A 13 6.42 -1.99 1.48
N GLY A 14 5.51 -2.97 1.45
CA GLY A 14 4.07 -2.72 1.51
C GLY A 14 3.35 -2.61 0.17
N LEU A 15 3.92 -3.11 -0.93
CA LEU A 15 3.16 -3.36 -2.16
C LEU A 15 2.60 -4.78 -2.14
N THR A 16 1.50 -5.03 -2.84
CA THR A 16 1.08 -6.41 -3.10
C THR A 16 1.98 -7.06 -4.15
N GLU A 17 1.96 -8.40 -4.26
CA GLU A 17 2.72 -9.11 -5.30
C GLU A 17 2.37 -8.61 -6.71
N LYS A 18 1.07 -8.40 -6.96
CA LYS A 18 0.55 -7.91 -8.24
C LYS A 18 0.97 -6.47 -8.51
N GLU A 19 0.88 -5.59 -7.50
CA GLU A 19 1.37 -4.21 -7.58
C GLU A 19 2.86 -4.17 -7.89
N SER A 20 3.66 -5.00 -7.21
CA SER A 20 5.11 -5.06 -7.37
C SER A 20 5.51 -5.42 -8.80
N ARG A 21 4.84 -6.44 -9.38
CA ARG A 21 5.07 -6.87 -10.76
C ARG A 21 4.63 -5.82 -11.78
N VAL A 22 3.45 -5.22 -11.59
CA VAL A 22 2.92 -4.18 -12.49
C VAL A 22 3.76 -2.90 -12.44
N TYR A 23 4.16 -2.46 -11.24
CA TYR A 23 5.02 -1.29 -11.05
C TYR A 23 6.38 -1.50 -11.71
N LEU A 24 7.02 -2.65 -11.50
CA LEU A 24 8.33 -2.94 -12.07
C LEU A 24 8.28 -3.03 -13.61
N ALA A 25 7.24 -3.66 -14.17
CA ALA A 25 7.02 -3.72 -15.61
C ALA A 25 6.87 -2.30 -16.20
N ALA A 26 6.00 -1.47 -15.62
CA ALA A 26 5.86 -0.07 -16.07
C ALA A 26 7.12 0.78 -15.87
N LEU A 27 7.92 0.51 -14.83
CA LEU A 27 9.18 1.23 -14.59
C LEU A 27 10.23 0.88 -15.64
N THR A 28 10.26 -0.39 -16.08
CA THR A 28 11.24 -0.90 -17.05
C THR A 28 10.84 -0.54 -18.49
N SER A 29 9.55 -0.68 -18.82
CA SER A 29 9.02 -0.47 -20.16
C SER A 29 8.69 1.01 -20.47
N GLY A 30 8.69 1.89 -19.46
CA GLY A 30 8.30 3.28 -19.62
C GLY A 30 6.79 3.45 -19.88
N PRO A 31 6.35 4.52 -20.58
CA PRO A 31 4.94 4.72 -20.89
C PRO A 31 4.33 3.52 -21.63
N THR A 32 3.38 2.85 -20.98
CA THR A 32 2.86 1.56 -21.43
C THR A 32 1.32 1.49 -21.38
N THR A 33 0.73 0.40 -21.84
CA THR A 33 -0.72 0.18 -21.80
C THR A 33 -1.08 -0.97 -20.87
N VAL A 34 -2.34 -1.05 -20.44
CA VAL A 34 -2.83 -2.21 -19.65
C VAL A 34 -2.63 -3.54 -20.39
N VAL A 35 -2.73 -3.54 -21.73
CA VAL A 35 -2.53 -4.75 -22.53
C VAL A 35 -1.09 -5.22 -22.44
N ALA A 36 -0.14 -4.32 -22.71
CA ALA A 36 1.29 -4.63 -22.62
C ALA A 36 1.69 -5.05 -21.20
N LEU A 37 1.17 -4.38 -20.16
CA LEU A 37 1.40 -4.77 -18.77
C LEU A 37 0.84 -6.16 -18.46
N ALA A 38 -0.35 -6.50 -18.96
CA ALA A 38 -0.94 -7.82 -18.73
C ALA A 38 -0.12 -8.93 -19.42
N GLU A 39 0.39 -8.66 -20.63
CA GLU A 39 1.25 -9.58 -21.37
C GLU A 39 2.60 -9.77 -20.67
N GLU A 40 3.29 -8.68 -20.34
CA GLU A 40 4.61 -8.69 -19.70
C GLU A 40 4.58 -9.33 -18.31
N THR A 41 3.53 -9.06 -17.53
CA THR A 41 3.38 -9.63 -16.18
C THR A 41 2.67 -10.98 -16.16
N GLY A 42 2.04 -11.42 -17.25
CA GLY A 42 1.15 -12.58 -17.24
C GLY A 42 -0.08 -12.44 -16.31
N ILE A 43 -0.38 -11.22 -15.83
CA ILE A 43 -1.53 -10.93 -14.95
C ILE A 43 -2.74 -10.57 -15.81
N LYS A 44 -3.92 -11.12 -15.48
CA LYS A 44 -5.16 -10.83 -16.20
C LYS A 44 -5.48 -9.33 -16.16
N ARG A 45 -5.91 -8.77 -17.31
CA ARG A 45 -6.21 -7.33 -17.48
C ARG A 45 -7.07 -6.71 -16.37
N PRO A 46 -8.18 -7.33 -15.89
CA PRO A 46 -8.95 -6.75 -14.79
C PRO A 46 -8.13 -6.56 -13.50
N THR A 47 -7.24 -7.51 -13.22
CA THR A 47 -6.34 -7.44 -12.06
C THR A 47 -5.25 -6.39 -12.25
N VAL A 48 -4.75 -6.19 -13.47
CA VAL A 48 -3.83 -5.08 -13.78
C VAL A 48 -4.52 -3.73 -13.55
N TYR A 49 -5.78 -3.55 -13.95
CA TYR A 49 -6.52 -2.31 -13.65
C TYR A 49 -6.64 -2.04 -12.15
N VAL A 50 -6.91 -3.07 -11.34
CA VAL A 50 -6.96 -2.94 -9.88
C VAL A 50 -5.60 -2.53 -9.32
N ALA A 51 -4.52 -3.16 -9.78
CA ALA A 51 -3.16 -2.82 -9.37
C ALA A 51 -2.78 -1.39 -9.76
N ILE A 52 -3.06 -0.98 -11.01
CA ILE A 52 -2.82 0.39 -11.49
C ILE A 52 -3.58 1.41 -10.64
N LYS A 53 -4.86 1.14 -10.35
CA LYS A 53 -5.68 2.03 -9.51
C LYS A 53 -5.07 2.19 -8.11
N SER A 54 -4.72 1.10 -7.46
CA SER A 54 -4.10 1.13 -6.14
C SER A 54 -2.73 1.83 -6.15
N LEU A 55 -1.89 1.56 -7.15
CA LEU A 55 -0.62 2.26 -7.33
C LEU A 55 -0.84 3.77 -7.55
N ALA A 56 -1.85 4.15 -8.33
CA ALA A 56 -2.17 5.55 -8.59
C ALA A 56 -2.67 6.28 -7.34
N GLU A 57 -3.49 5.63 -6.50
CA GLU A 57 -3.93 6.16 -5.20
C GLU A 57 -2.75 6.44 -4.26
N ARG A 58 -1.66 5.67 -4.40
CA ARG A 58 -0.40 5.86 -3.67
C ARG A 58 0.55 6.85 -4.37
N GLY A 59 0.19 7.37 -5.55
CA GLY A 59 1.06 8.21 -6.37
C GLY A 59 2.26 7.46 -6.98
N LEU A 60 2.20 6.13 -7.05
CA LEU A 60 3.22 5.28 -7.67
C LEU A 60 2.96 5.03 -9.17
N MET A 61 1.81 5.47 -9.68
CA MET A 61 1.48 5.37 -11.10
C MET A 61 0.66 6.57 -11.55
N GLU A 62 0.94 7.05 -12.76
CA GLU A 62 0.20 8.11 -13.43
C GLU A 62 -0.41 7.59 -14.72
N SER A 63 -1.58 8.12 -15.09
CA SER A 63 -2.14 7.93 -16.43
C SER A 63 -1.97 9.20 -17.25
N ARG A 64 -1.54 9.06 -18.50
CA ARG A 64 -1.45 10.15 -19.48
C ARG A 64 -2.31 9.83 -20.68
N GLN A 65 -3.06 10.80 -21.18
CA GLN A 65 -3.71 10.65 -22.48
C GLN A 65 -2.69 10.88 -23.59
N ASN A 66 -2.60 9.93 -24.52
CA ASN A 66 -1.86 10.07 -25.76
C ASN A 66 -2.87 9.87 -26.92
N GLY A 67 -3.48 10.98 -27.35
CA GLY A 67 -4.60 10.96 -28.30
C GLY A 67 -5.80 10.19 -27.73
N LYS A 68 -6.24 9.14 -28.44
CA LYS A 68 -7.37 8.28 -28.02
C LYS A 68 -6.98 7.16 -27.03
N ARG A 69 -5.69 7.01 -26.71
CA ARG A 69 -5.19 5.91 -25.88
C ARG A 69 -4.67 6.44 -24.54
N THR A 70 -4.99 5.72 -23.46
CA THR A 70 -4.42 5.98 -22.14
C THR A 70 -3.09 5.22 -22.01
N ALA A 71 -2.03 5.94 -21.73
CA ALA A 71 -0.74 5.39 -21.33
C ALA A 71 -0.61 5.46 -19.80
N PHE A 72 0.05 4.47 -19.20
CA PHE A 72 0.36 4.41 -17.78
C PHE A 72 1.87 4.52 -17.60
N VAL A 73 2.28 5.29 -16.60
CA VAL A 73 3.69 5.59 -16.32
C VAL A 73 3.93 5.34 -14.84
N ALA A 74 4.94 4.53 -14.51
CA ALA A 74 5.37 4.37 -13.13
C ALA A 74 6.03 5.66 -12.63
N ALA A 75 5.68 6.08 -11.41
CA ALA A 75 6.38 7.18 -10.77
C ALA A 75 7.79 6.76 -10.36
N SER A 76 8.69 7.74 -10.18
CA SER A 76 10.06 7.48 -9.73
C SER A 76 10.08 6.66 -8.43
N PRO A 77 11.00 5.68 -8.27
CA PRO A 77 11.16 4.94 -7.01
C PRO A 77 11.44 5.84 -5.80
N LYS A 78 11.94 7.06 -6.00
CA LYS A 78 12.07 8.07 -4.94
C LYS A 78 10.73 8.38 -4.26
N ARG A 79 9.60 8.22 -4.97
CA ARG A 79 8.26 8.37 -4.38
C ARG A 79 7.98 7.31 -3.31
N ILE A 80 8.49 6.09 -3.47
CA ILE A 80 8.34 5.02 -2.46
C ILE A 80 8.99 5.45 -1.14
N ALA A 81 10.20 6.00 -1.19
CA ALA A 81 10.87 6.52 0.00
C ALA A 81 10.06 7.65 0.66
N ALA A 82 9.49 8.57 -0.13
CA ALA A 82 8.64 9.64 0.39
C ALA A 82 7.36 9.10 1.06
N LEU A 83 6.72 8.08 0.47
CA LEU A 83 5.55 7.41 1.04
C LEU A 83 5.85 6.75 2.38
N LEU A 84 6.97 6.03 2.48
CA LEU A 84 7.37 5.38 3.73
C LEU A 84 7.64 6.41 4.84
N GLU A 85 8.21 7.56 4.51
CA GLU A 85 8.38 8.65 5.49
C GLU A 85 7.06 9.33 5.87
N GLU A 86 6.13 9.51 4.92
CA GLU A 86 4.77 9.99 5.20
C GLU A 86 4.05 9.02 6.16
N GLU A 87 4.12 7.72 5.90
CA GLU A 87 3.53 6.68 6.72
C GLU A 87 4.17 6.61 8.11
N ARG A 88 5.50 6.66 8.19
CA ARG A 88 6.22 6.68 9.48
C ARG A 88 5.80 7.87 10.34
N ARG A 89 5.68 9.06 9.74
CA ARG A 89 5.19 10.26 10.45
C ARG A 89 3.74 10.09 10.91
N ALA A 90 2.86 9.60 10.04
CA ALA A 90 1.47 9.34 10.38
C ALA A 90 1.34 8.34 11.54
N ASN A 91 2.12 7.26 11.52
CA ASN A 91 2.13 6.26 12.59
C ASN A 91 2.69 6.81 13.90
N ALA A 92 3.73 7.66 13.85
CA ALA A 92 4.21 8.36 15.05
C ALA A 92 3.12 9.26 15.67
N THR A 93 2.34 9.97 14.85
CA THR A 93 1.21 10.78 15.33
C THR A 93 0.11 9.90 15.92
N ARG A 94 -0.30 8.82 15.23
CA ARG A 94 -1.30 7.86 15.73
C ARG A 94 -0.88 7.25 17.07
N ARG A 95 0.41 6.92 17.21
CA ARG A 95 0.96 6.39 18.46
C ARG A 95 0.84 7.39 19.61
N LYS A 96 1.17 8.67 19.39
CA LYS A 96 0.98 9.71 20.41
C LYS A 96 -0.48 9.82 20.85
N ILE A 97 -1.43 9.78 19.90
CA ILE A 97 -2.85 9.80 20.20
C ILE A 97 -3.24 8.57 21.03
N LEU A 98 -2.76 7.38 20.64
CA LEU A 98 -2.98 6.15 21.39
C LEU A 98 -2.47 6.28 22.84
N ASP A 99 -1.25 6.78 23.03
CA ASP A 99 -0.65 6.93 24.36
C ASP A 99 -1.49 7.89 25.25
N THR A 100 -2.16 8.90 24.67
CA THR A 100 -3.10 9.78 25.39
C THR A 100 -4.38 9.05 25.80
N ILE A 101 -4.99 8.25 24.92
CA ILE A 101 -6.26 7.56 25.22
C ILE A 101 -6.07 6.22 25.94
N LEU A 102 -4.85 5.67 25.95
CA LEU A 102 -4.55 4.35 26.50
C LEU A 102 -4.95 4.21 27.99
N PRO A 103 -4.70 5.20 28.88
CA PRO A 103 -5.16 5.10 30.26
C PRO A 103 -6.67 4.96 30.39
N GLU A 104 -7.44 5.71 29.60
CA GLU A 104 -8.91 5.64 29.58
C GLU A 104 -9.38 4.26 29.09
N LEU A 105 -8.80 3.77 28.00
CA LEU A 105 -9.11 2.42 27.48
C LEU A 105 -8.84 1.34 28.53
N LEU A 106 -7.73 1.44 29.27
CA LEU A 106 -7.41 0.51 30.35
C LEU A 106 -8.40 0.61 31.51
N ALA A 107 -8.89 1.80 31.85
CA ALA A 107 -9.91 1.98 32.88
C ALA A 107 -11.22 1.28 32.51
N PHE A 108 -11.68 1.37 31.25
CA PHE A 108 -12.85 0.64 30.77
C PHE A 108 -12.70 -0.88 30.91
N THR A 109 -11.50 -1.43 30.68
CA THR A 109 -11.28 -2.88 30.88
C THR A 109 -11.37 -3.30 32.35
N ARG A 110 -11.16 -2.38 33.31
CA ARG A 110 -11.27 -2.63 34.75
C ARG A 110 -12.72 -2.56 35.24
N GLU A 111 -13.52 -1.66 34.69
CA GLU A 111 -14.95 -1.52 35.03
C GLU A 111 -15.77 -2.73 34.58
N MET A 112 -15.50 -3.31 33.40
CA MET A 112 -16.15 -4.54 32.94
C MET A 112 -15.95 -5.76 33.87
N LYS A 113 -14.82 -5.79 34.61
CA LYS A 113 -14.57 -6.85 35.60
C LYS A 113 -15.36 -6.67 36.90
N LEU A 114 -15.77 -5.44 37.23
CA LEU A 114 -16.54 -5.16 38.44
C LEU A 114 -18.03 -5.49 38.22
N GLU A 115 -18.59 -5.17 37.06
CA GLU A 115 -19.98 -5.51 36.73
C GLU A 115 -20.24 -7.03 36.60
N THR A 116 -19.23 -7.80 36.18
CA THR A 116 -19.36 -9.28 36.08
C THR A 116 -19.40 -9.95 37.47
N VAL A 117 -18.82 -9.33 38.50
CA VAL A 117 -18.77 -9.89 39.86
C VAL A 117 -20.07 -9.64 40.65
N GLU A 118 -20.86 -8.63 40.26
CA GLU A 118 -22.10 -8.28 40.96
C GLU A 118 -23.33 -9.09 40.48
N ILE A 119 -23.21 -9.89 39.41
CA ILE A 119 -24.31 -10.73 38.89
C ILE A 119 -24.35 -12.12 39.57
N GLU A 120 -23.38 -12.46 40.42
CA GLU A 120 -23.32 -13.74 41.16
C GLU A 120 -23.73 -13.64 42.65
N ARG A 121 -24.68 -12.78 43.01
CA ARG A 121 -25.31 -12.80 44.36
C ARG A 121 -26.81 -12.96 44.34
#